data_AF-A0A6A3D3P3-F1
#
_entry.id   AF-A0A6A3D3P3-F1
#
_cell.length_a   1.000
_cell.length_b   1.000
_cell.length_c   1.000
_cell.angle_alpha   90.00
_cell.angle_beta   90.00
_cell.angle_gamma   90.00
#
_symmetry.space_group_name_H-M   'P 1'
#
loop_
_entity.id
_entity.type
_entity.pdbx_description
1 polymer ?
#
loop_
_entity_poly.entity_id
_entity_poly.type
_entity_poly.pdbx_seq_one_letter_code
_entity_poly.pdbx_strand_id
1 'polypeptide(L)'
;MSCEAYFGNGFSKVADILPAKVALRTGSSWFRSHHSETKIERGGEKLEDVIGRSGEEELPRFQDGAFVVEGNGGSKIRKLVGEGFLDEFIPVDDNDDSSHPIRESIGSIVIVGANDFDCPEWVDEPTLLVTRFEYANLFHTVTHWYSANVSSRVTGLPNRPHLVFVDVHCQTQLDETWKELFSSLRFAKSFTAHDLVQSPDIHKTARLSEFGEMIRSTFDLQLNRYRAGEEASGHNVLFIRREDYLAHPRREGTVEQRLSDEQEVFDSLSSWASNHVECKVNLINGLFAHMPMKEQVRAIQDASVII
;
A
#
# COMPACT_ATOMS: atom_id res chain seq x y z
N MET A 1 10.66 -17.05 -12.86
CA MET A 1 9.22 -16.86 -12.58
C MET A 1 8.87 -15.46 -13.02
N SER A 2 7.86 -15.26 -13.88
CA SER A 2 7.46 -13.91 -14.32
C SER A 2 6.77 -13.18 -13.18
N CYS A 3 6.86 -11.84 -13.13
CA CYS A 3 6.18 -11.01 -12.14
C CYS A 3 4.65 -11.28 -12.11
N GLU A 4 4.05 -11.70 -13.22
CA GLU A 4 2.65 -12.14 -13.30
C GLU A 4 2.32 -13.31 -12.37
N ALA A 5 3.25 -14.21 -12.04
CA ALA A 5 2.99 -15.31 -11.12
C ALA A 5 2.93 -14.88 -9.65
N TYR A 6 3.62 -13.79 -9.28
CA TYR A 6 3.56 -13.18 -7.94
C TYR A 6 2.33 -12.28 -7.76
N PHE A 7 1.85 -11.67 -8.86
CA PHE A 7 0.77 -10.68 -8.86
C PHE A 7 -0.56 -11.18 -9.45
N GLY A 8 -0.60 -12.42 -9.95
CA GLY A 8 -1.70 -12.98 -10.75
C GLY A 8 -2.45 -14.15 -10.12
N ASN A 9 -2.15 -14.53 -8.88
CA ASN A 9 -3.03 -15.42 -8.14
C ASN A 9 -4.20 -14.58 -7.64
N GLY A 10 -5.23 -14.47 -8.48
CA GLY A 10 -6.51 -13.89 -8.10
C GLY A 10 -7.09 -14.56 -6.85
N PHE A 11 -8.16 -13.98 -6.33
CA PHE A 11 -8.83 -14.48 -5.13
C PHE A 11 -9.38 -15.90 -5.40
N SER A 12 -8.93 -16.89 -4.62
CA SER A 12 -9.27 -18.30 -4.83
C SER A 12 -10.35 -18.82 -3.89
N LYS A 13 -10.61 -18.11 -2.79
CA LYS A 13 -11.60 -18.45 -1.77
C LYS A 13 -12.37 -17.21 -1.34
N VAL A 14 -13.65 -17.38 -1.05
CA VAL A 14 -14.54 -16.35 -0.48
C VAL A 14 -15.28 -16.98 0.69
N ALA A 15 -15.41 -16.25 1.80
CA ALA A 15 -16.17 -16.67 2.96
C ALA A 15 -17.10 -15.56 3.44
N ASP A 16 -18.39 -15.86 3.53
CA ASP A 16 -19.39 -14.99 4.14
C ASP A 16 -19.50 -15.34 5.64
N ILE A 17 -18.76 -14.62 6.48
CA ILE A 17 -18.68 -14.91 7.92
C ILE A 17 -19.94 -14.43 8.67
N LEU A 18 -20.66 -13.45 8.11
CA LEU A 18 -21.92 -12.93 8.65
C LEU A 18 -23.04 -12.96 7.60
N PRO A 19 -24.28 -13.30 7.98
CA PRO A 19 -25.41 -13.26 7.06
C PRO A 19 -25.69 -11.83 6.58
N ALA A 20 -25.83 -11.63 5.26
CA ALA A 20 -26.13 -10.34 4.62
C ALA A 20 -27.36 -9.59 5.20
N LYS A 21 -28.30 -10.33 5.84
CA LYS A 21 -29.50 -9.76 6.47
C LYS A 21 -29.23 -8.91 7.72
N VAL A 22 -28.02 -8.98 8.30
CA VAL A 22 -27.63 -8.12 9.45
C VAL A 22 -27.32 -6.70 8.98
N ALA A 23 -26.65 -6.53 7.83
CA ALA A 23 -26.29 -5.22 7.27
C ALA A 23 -27.50 -4.41 6.73
N LEU A 24 -28.56 -5.09 6.27
CA LEU A 24 -29.72 -4.46 5.63
C LEU A 24 -30.72 -3.80 6.60
N ARG A 25 -30.68 -4.12 7.90
CA ARG A 25 -31.69 -3.64 8.86
C ARG A 25 -31.38 -2.28 9.46
N THR A 26 -30.15 -1.83 9.41
CA THR A 26 -29.68 -0.66 10.16
C THR A 26 -29.11 0.45 9.29
N GLY A 27 -28.82 0.18 8.01
CA GLY A 27 -28.09 1.15 7.17
C GLY A 27 -26.75 1.55 7.78
N SER A 28 -26.16 0.67 8.60
CA SER A 28 -24.97 0.94 9.41
C SER A 28 -23.88 -0.12 9.18
N SER A 29 -22.64 0.30 9.43
CA SER A 29 -21.45 -0.50 9.22
C SER A 29 -21.44 -1.72 10.11
N TRP A 30 -21.07 -2.85 9.53
CA TRP A 30 -20.87 -4.08 10.28
C TRP A 30 -19.47 -4.15 10.91
N PHE A 31 -18.55 -3.20 10.69
CA PHE A 31 -17.16 -3.25 11.17
C PHE A 31 -16.68 -1.95 11.84
N ARG A 32 -16.04 -2.06 13.01
CA ARG A 32 -15.43 -0.97 13.81
C ARG A 32 -14.05 -1.38 14.32
N SER A 33 -13.25 -0.41 14.74
CA SER A 33 -12.02 -0.62 15.51
C SER A 33 -12.07 0.18 16.81
N HIS A 34 -11.68 -0.42 17.94
CA HIS A 34 -11.71 0.23 19.25
C HIS A 34 -10.34 0.80 19.64
N HIS A 35 -10.24 2.13 19.62
CA HIS A 35 -9.03 2.91 19.95
C HIS A 35 -8.41 2.60 21.33
N SER A 36 -9.19 2.18 22.32
CA SER A 36 -8.71 1.99 23.70
C SER A 36 -8.10 0.60 23.99
N GLU A 37 -8.38 -0.42 23.18
CA GLU A 37 -7.97 -1.81 23.44
C GLU A 37 -6.89 -2.32 22.47
N THR A 38 -6.75 -1.69 21.32
CA THR A 38 -5.55 -1.86 20.48
C THR A 38 -4.34 -1.17 21.12
N LYS A 39 -3.46 -1.95 21.77
CA LYS A 39 -2.06 -1.54 21.98
C LYS A 39 -1.27 -1.59 20.67
N ILE A 40 -1.78 -0.92 19.64
CA ILE A 40 -1.02 -0.62 18.44
C ILE A 40 -0.02 0.45 18.89
N GLU A 41 1.29 0.19 18.81
CA GLU A 41 2.33 1.22 19.00
C GLU A 41 2.12 2.35 17.99
N ARG A 42 2.61 3.58 18.24
CA ARG A 42 2.36 4.70 17.30
C ARG A 42 2.83 4.30 15.89
N GLY A 43 1.97 4.61 14.92
CA GLY A 43 2.22 4.52 13.49
C GLY A 43 1.94 5.88 12.88
N GLY A 44 2.66 6.21 11.82
CA GLY A 44 2.58 7.52 11.18
C GLY A 44 3.40 8.61 11.88
N GLU A 45 4.32 8.26 12.79
CA GLU A 45 5.36 9.17 13.26
C GLU A 45 6.25 9.64 12.10
N LYS A 46 7.06 10.67 12.34
CA LYS A 46 8.07 11.04 11.37
C LYS A 46 9.21 10.03 11.36
N LEU A 47 9.92 9.95 10.24
CA LEU A 47 11.05 9.04 10.07
C LEU A 47 12.10 9.26 11.18
N GLU A 48 12.44 10.51 11.45
CA GLU A 48 13.41 10.90 12.49
C GLU A 48 13.04 10.44 13.91
N ASP A 49 11.76 10.23 14.20
CA ASP A 49 11.27 9.82 15.52
C ASP A 49 11.37 8.30 15.73
N VAL A 50 11.61 7.53 14.66
CA VAL A 50 11.66 6.06 14.72
C VAL A 50 13.03 5.46 14.41
N ILE A 51 13.99 6.27 13.95
CA ILE A 51 15.35 5.80 13.65
C ILE A 51 15.97 5.15 14.89
N GLY A 52 16.52 3.94 14.71
CA GLY A 52 17.20 3.19 15.76
C GLY A 52 16.29 2.47 16.76
N ARG A 53 14.95 2.57 16.62
CA ARG A 53 14.01 1.69 17.33
C ARG A 53 14.15 0.25 16.83
N SER A 54 13.68 -0.74 17.59
CA SER A 54 13.71 -2.13 17.13
C SER A 54 12.67 -2.38 16.02
N GLY A 55 12.96 -3.33 15.12
CA GLY A 55 11.99 -3.78 14.11
C GLY A 55 10.81 -4.56 14.72
N GLU A 56 10.96 -5.15 15.90
CA GLU A 56 9.86 -5.83 16.60
C GLU A 56 8.75 -4.84 17.03
N GLU A 57 9.11 -3.59 17.30
CA GLU A 57 8.19 -2.48 17.55
C GLU A 57 7.44 -2.02 16.28
N GLU A 58 7.69 -2.62 15.11
CA GLU A 58 6.95 -2.33 13.86
C GLU A 58 5.77 -3.26 13.60
N LEU A 59 5.69 -4.35 14.35
CA LEU A 59 4.59 -5.29 14.20
C LEU A 59 3.43 -4.87 15.11
N PRO A 60 2.25 -4.57 14.54
CA PRO A 60 1.07 -4.27 15.35
C PRO A 60 0.70 -5.53 16.16
N ARG A 61 0.41 -5.34 17.45
CA ARG A 61 -0.14 -6.39 18.30
C ARG A 61 -1.63 -6.21 18.46
N PHE A 62 -2.39 -7.26 18.16
CA PHE A 62 -3.83 -7.25 18.26
C PHE A 62 -4.30 -7.96 19.53
N GLN A 63 -5.35 -7.43 20.15
CA GLN A 63 -6.04 -8.05 21.28
C GLN A 63 -7.50 -8.26 20.89
N ASP A 64 -8.16 -9.27 21.43
CA ASP A 64 -9.60 -9.47 21.24
C ASP A 64 -10.34 -8.15 21.52
N GLY A 65 -11.14 -7.69 20.55
CA GLY A 65 -11.78 -6.36 20.63
C GLY A 65 -11.06 -5.26 19.86
N ALA A 66 -9.87 -5.53 19.30
CA ALA A 66 -9.18 -4.58 18.44
C ALA A 66 -10.04 -4.13 17.25
N PHE A 67 -10.85 -5.07 16.77
CA PHE A 67 -11.92 -4.81 15.82
C PHE A 67 -13.23 -5.39 16.35
N VAL A 68 -14.31 -4.67 16.13
CA VAL A 68 -15.63 -4.97 16.67
C VAL A 68 -16.66 -4.93 15.57
N VAL A 69 -17.56 -5.89 15.57
CA VAL A 69 -18.60 -6.07 14.55
C VAL A 69 -19.95 -6.12 15.26
N GLU A 70 -20.98 -5.48 14.71
CA GLU A 70 -22.33 -5.60 15.24
C GLU A 70 -22.95 -6.93 14.82
N GLY A 71 -23.50 -7.67 15.79
CA GLY A 71 -24.19 -8.93 15.54
C GLY A 71 -25.60 -8.99 16.12
N ASN A 72 -26.47 -9.75 15.44
CA ASN A 72 -27.78 -10.11 15.96
C ASN A 72 -27.63 -11.21 17.04
N GLY A 73 -27.34 -10.83 18.29
CA GLY A 73 -27.43 -11.78 19.38
C GLY A 73 -26.84 -11.33 20.72
N GLY A 74 -27.67 -10.71 21.57
CA GLY A 74 -27.45 -10.54 23.02
C GLY A 74 -26.19 -9.78 23.44
N SER A 75 -26.12 -9.39 24.71
CA SER A 75 -25.00 -8.61 25.31
C SER A 75 -23.70 -9.41 25.52
N LYS A 76 -23.46 -10.50 24.77
CA LYS A 76 -22.27 -11.34 24.95
C LYS A 76 -21.28 -11.14 23.82
N ILE A 77 -20.12 -10.58 24.16
CA ILE A 77 -18.95 -10.49 23.28
C ILE A 77 -18.50 -11.91 22.90
N ARG A 78 -18.29 -12.16 21.61
CA ARG A 78 -17.78 -13.43 21.09
C ARG A 78 -16.87 -13.22 19.89
N LYS A 79 -15.91 -14.11 19.63
CA LYS A 79 -15.08 -14.02 18.43
C LYS A 79 -15.90 -14.15 17.14
N LEU A 80 -15.52 -13.40 16.11
CA LEU A 80 -16.10 -13.50 14.77
C LEU A 80 -15.71 -14.81 14.09
N VAL A 81 -14.45 -15.22 14.25
CA VAL A 81 -13.88 -16.45 13.70
C VAL A 81 -13.16 -17.27 14.79
N GLY A 82 -13.06 -18.58 14.60
CA GLY A 82 -12.26 -19.47 15.45
C GLY A 82 -11.01 -19.98 14.73
N GLU A 83 -10.14 -20.70 15.46
CA GLU A 83 -8.87 -21.23 14.92
C GLU A 83 -9.06 -22.05 13.65
N GLY A 84 -10.06 -22.94 13.58
CA GLY A 84 -10.29 -23.76 12.38
C GLY A 84 -10.59 -22.94 11.12
N PHE A 85 -11.22 -21.76 11.25
CA PHE A 85 -11.40 -20.84 10.12
C PHE A 85 -10.07 -20.19 9.73
N LEU A 86 -9.29 -19.75 10.73
CA LEU A 86 -8.00 -19.14 10.48
C LEU A 86 -7.04 -20.14 9.80
N ASP A 87 -7.02 -21.40 10.22
CA ASP A 87 -6.19 -22.45 9.60
C ASP A 87 -6.55 -22.73 8.14
N GLU A 88 -7.84 -22.63 7.81
CA GLU A 88 -8.33 -22.87 6.44
C GLU A 88 -8.00 -21.72 5.47
N PHE A 89 -8.06 -20.47 5.96
CA PHE A 89 -7.95 -19.26 5.13
C PHE A 89 -6.59 -18.56 5.24
N ILE A 90 -5.91 -18.71 6.36
CA ILE A 90 -4.63 -18.06 6.70
C ILE A 90 -3.74 -19.08 7.43
N PRO A 91 -3.33 -20.16 6.74
CA PRO A 91 -2.48 -21.18 7.34
C PRO A 91 -1.14 -20.56 7.74
N VAL A 92 -0.60 -20.97 8.88
CA VAL A 92 0.74 -20.63 9.32
C VAL A 92 1.61 -21.86 9.09
N ASP A 93 2.81 -21.67 8.55
CA ASP A 93 3.77 -22.76 8.45
C ASP A 93 4.24 -23.15 9.85
N ASP A 94 4.29 -24.44 10.16
CA ASP A 94 4.72 -24.97 11.47
C ASP A 94 6.15 -24.55 11.88
N ASN A 95 6.94 -24.02 10.94
CA ASN A 95 8.30 -23.54 11.15
C ASN A 95 8.41 -22.03 11.38
N ASP A 96 7.29 -21.29 11.31
CA ASP A 96 7.25 -19.85 11.50
C ASP A 96 6.58 -19.53 12.84
N ASP A 97 7.41 -19.32 13.87
CA ASP A 97 6.98 -18.96 15.23
C ASP A 97 6.53 -17.48 15.31
N SER A 98 6.58 -16.76 14.18
CA SER A 98 6.16 -15.36 14.12
C SER A 98 4.65 -15.27 13.93
N SER A 99 4.00 -14.58 14.87
CA SER A 99 2.59 -14.22 14.76
C SER A 99 2.34 -13.44 13.47
N HIS A 100 1.60 -14.02 12.53
CA HIS A 100 1.30 -13.34 11.28
C HIS A 100 0.28 -12.19 11.52
N PRO A 101 0.62 -10.91 11.26
CA PRO A 101 -0.22 -9.76 11.66
C PRO A 101 -1.64 -9.79 11.09
N ILE A 102 -1.82 -10.30 9.86
CA ILE A 102 -3.15 -10.45 9.25
C ILE A 102 -3.98 -11.51 9.99
N ARG A 103 -3.34 -12.60 10.45
CA ARG A 103 -4.02 -13.67 11.18
C ARG A 103 -4.46 -13.16 12.55
N GLU A 104 -3.58 -12.47 13.27
CA GLU A 104 -3.92 -11.85 14.56
C GLU A 104 -5.01 -10.78 14.41
N SER A 105 -4.91 -9.93 13.39
CA SER A 105 -5.92 -8.91 13.09
C SER A 105 -7.30 -9.54 12.90
N ILE A 106 -7.43 -10.57 12.06
CA ILE A 106 -8.71 -11.24 11.81
C ILE A 106 -9.19 -12.03 13.04
N GLY A 107 -8.28 -12.70 13.75
CA GLY A 107 -8.58 -13.46 14.97
C GLY A 107 -8.97 -12.60 16.18
N SER A 108 -8.64 -11.30 16.13
CA SER A 108 -8.99 -10.32 17.16
C SER A 108 -10.38 -9.72 17.00
N ILE A 109 -11.05 -9.94 15.85
CA ILE A 109 -12.37 -9.37 15.58
C ILE A 109 -13.42 -10.04 16.48
N VAL A 110 -14.17 -9.24 17.23
CA VAL A 110 -15.27 -9.70 18.08
C VAL A 110 -16.61 -9.17 17.61
N ILE A 111 -17.67 -9.91 17.90
CA ILE A 111 -19.05 -9.53 17.69
C ILE A 111 -19.61 -8.98 19.00
N VAL A 112 -20.25 -7.81 18.95
CA VAL A 112 -20.94 -7.18 20.08
C VAL A 112 -22.41 -6.92 19.75
N GLY A 113 -23.22 -6.68 20.79
CA GLY A 113 -24.61 -6.26 20.62
C GLY A 113 -24.73 -4.76 20.31
N ALA A 114 -25.86 -4.36 19.70
CA ALA A 114 -26.12 -2.98 19.27
C ALA A 114 -25.92 -1.92 20.37
N ASN A 115 -26.24 -2.25 21.63
CA ASN A 115 -26.11 -1.32 22.76
C ASN A 115 -24.66 -1.14 23.23
N ASP A 116 -23.79 -2.11 22.92
CA ASP A 116 -22.36 -2.09 23.24
C ASP A 116 -21.54 -1.58 22.04
N PHE A 117 -22.24 -1.09 21.01
CA PHE A 117 -21.72 -0.57 19.75
C PHE A 117 -21.89 0.96 19.76
N ASP A 118 -21.16 1.67 20.64
CA ASP A 118 -21.13 3.15 20.72
C ASP A 118 -19.83 3.71 20.11
N CYS A 119 -19.92 4.62 19.13
CA CYS A 119 -18.74 5.26 18.54
C CYS A 119 -19.05 6.68 18.05
N PRO A 120 -18.16 7.65 18.32
CA PRO A 120 -18.38 9.04 17.95
C PRO A 120 -18.15 9.36 16.45
N GLU A 121 -17.43 8.52 15.70
CA GLU A 121 -17.10 8.77 14.29
C GLU A 121 -17.51 7.60 13.39
N TRP A 122 -17.95 7.88 12.17
CA TRP A 122 -18.36 6.92 11.13
C TRP A 122 -17.76 7.33 9.79
N VAL A 123 -17.34 6.36 8.98
CA VAL A 123 -17.05 6.58 7.55
C VAL A 123 -18.01 5.74 6.76
N ASP A 124 -18.93 6.37 6.04
CA ASP A 124 -20.00 5.68 5.32
C ASP A 124 -19.57 5.15 3.94
N GLU A 125 -18.28 5.27 3.61
CA GLU A 125 -17.73 4.94 2.28
C GLU A 125 -16.76 3.75 2.32
N PRO A 126 -16.72 2.92 1.24
CA PRO A 126 -15.91 1.72 1.21
C PRO A 126 -14.43 1.96 1.48
N THR A 127 -13.87 1.19 2.43
CA THR A 127 -12.52 1.39 2.94
C THR A 127 -11.65 0.14 2.78
N LEU A 128 -10.42 0.33 2.29
CA LEU A 128 -9.36 -0.69 2.29
C LEU A 128 -8.52 -0.62 3.56
N LEU A 129 -8.41 -1.75 4.26
CA LEU A 129 -7.43 -1.92 5.33
C LEU A 129 -6.15 -2.49 4.74
N VAL A 130 -5.01 -1.84 4.98
CA VAL A 130 -3.71 -2.22 4.40
C VAL A 130 -2.68 -2.33 5.50
N THR A 131 -1.97 -3.47 5.55
CA THR A 131 -0.73 -3.62 6.32
C THR A 131 0.42 -3.47 5.35
N ARG A 132 1.26 -2.45 5.52
CA ARG A 132 2.52 -2.34 4.78
C ARG A 132 3.57 -3.20 5.49
N PHE A 133 4.50 -3.80 4.75
CA PHE A 133 5.63 -4.53 5.34
C PHE A 133 6.93 -3.78 5.05
N GLU A 134 7.32 -3.71 3.78
CA GLU A 134 8.47 -2.91 3.31
C GLU A 134 7.98 -1.57 2.74
N TYR A 135 7.90 -0.55 3.60
CA TYR A 135 7.18 0.70 3.35
C TYR A 135 8.08 1.89 2.94
N ALA A 136 9.37 1.81 3.24
CA ALA A 136 10.35 2.88 3.00
C ALA A 136 11.06 2.78 1.65
N ASN A 137 10.82 1.70 0.89
CA ASN A 137 11.52 1.43 -0.37
C ASN A 137 10.53 1.36 -1.55
N LEU A 138 10.72 2.20 -2.56
CA LEU A 138 9.85 2.25 -3.75
C LEU A 138 9.65 0.89 -4.43
N PHE A 139 10.70 0.07 -4.51
CA PHE A 139 10.63 -1.27 -5.12
C PHE A 139 9.63 -2.18 -4.41
N HIS A 140 9.50 -2.04 -3.10
CA HIS A 140 8.52 -2.80 -2.32
C HIS A 140 7.19 -2.07 -2.22
N THR A 141 7.18 -0.76 -2.03
CA THR A 141 5.95 0.04 -1.89
C THR A 141 5.08 0.01 -3.16
N VAL A 142 5.68 -0.09 -4.36
CA VAL A 142 4.90 -0.26 -5.60
C VAL A 142 4.07 -1.55 -5.58
N THR A 143 4.56 -2.61 -4.93
CA THR A 143 3.81 -3.87 -4.78
C THR A 143 2.60 -3.69 -3.87
N HIS A 144 2.73 -2.88 -2.82
CA HIS A 144 1.60 -2.53 -1.94
C HIS A 144 0.54 -1.71 -2.69
N TRP A 145 0.95 -0.71 -3.49
CA TRP A 145 0.03 0.08 -4.32
C TRP A 145 -0.70 -0.79 -5.34
N TYR A 146 0.01 -1.69 -6.00
CA TYR A 146 -0.57 -2.61 -6.98
C TYR A 146 -1.59 -3.54 -6.31
N SER A 147 -1.23 -4.16 -5.18
CA SER A 147 -2.12 -5.04 -4.42
C SER A 147 -3.38 -4.32 -3.92
N ALA A 148 -3.26 -3.08 -3.44
CA ALA A 148 -4.39 -2.27 -3.02
C ALA A 148 -5.31 -1.92 -4.21
N ASN A 149 -4.73 -1.56 -5.37
CA ASN A 149 -5.50 -1.33 -6.59
C ASN A 149 -6.25 -2.58 -7.06
N VAL A 150 -5.57 -3.73 -7.15
CA VAL A 150 -6.21 -4.99 -7.57
C VAL A 150 -7.32 -5.37 -6.59
N SER A 151 -7.08 -5.27 -5.28
CA SER A 151 -8.08 -5.54 -4.25
C SER A 151 -9.32 -4.66 -4.43
N SER A 152 -9.13 -3.36 -4.69
CA SER A 152 -10.22 -2.42 -4.99
C SER A 152 -11.05 -2.86 -6.19
N ARG A 153 -10.40 -3.29 -7.28
CA ARG A 153 -11.10 -3.71 -8.51
C ARG A 153 -11.90 -5.00 -8.34
N VAL A 154 -11.31 -6.01 -7.69
CA VAL A 154 -11.96 -7.29 -7.46
C VAL A 154 -13.16 -7.14 -6.52
N THR A 155 -12.97 -6.35 -5.48
CA THR A 155 -14.05 -6.05 -4.54
C THR A 155 -15.01 -4.99 -5.08
N GLY A 156 -14.82 -4.45 -6.30
CA GLY A 156 -15.78 -3.51 -6.89
C GLY A 156 -15.93 -2.19 -6.14
N LEU A 157 -14.89 -1.77 -5.40
CA LEU A 157 -14.89 -0.47 -4.71
C LEU A 157 -14.85 0.69 -5.73
N PRO A 158 -15.19 1.91 -5.28
CA PRO A 158 -15.02 3.12 -6.08
C PRO A 158 -13.59 3.28 -6.61
N ASN A 159 -13.43 4.09 -7.66
CA ASN A 159 -12.12 4.30 -8.30
C ASN A 159 -11.02 4.77 -7.33
N ARG A 160 -11.38 5.53 -6.30
CA ARG A 160 -10.49 5.96 -5.20
C ARG A 160 -11.16 5.62 -3.87
N PRO A 161 -11.02 4.39 -3.34
CA PRO A 161 -11.59 4.06 -2.04
C PRO A 161 -10.86 4.81 -0.94
N HIS A 162 -11.43 4.83 0.26
CA HIS A 162 -10.70 5.25 1.46
C HIS A 162 -9.68 4.18 1.84
N LEU A 163 -8.56 4.59 2.44
CA LEU A 163 -7.52 3.66 2.88
C LEU A 163 -7.12 3.92 4.32
N VAL A 164 -6.92 2.81 5.05
CA VAL A 164 -6.46 2.80 6.44
C VAL A 164 -5.28 1.86 6.56
N PHE A 165 -4.16 2.39 7.03
CA PHE A 165 -3.04 1.56 7.45
C PHE A 165 -3.32 0.93 8.81
N VAL A 166 -3.28 -0.40 8.87
CA VAL A 166 -3.40 -1.17 10.12
C VAL A 166 -2.02 -1.62 10.65
N ASP A 167 -0.96 -0.93 10.20
CA ASP A 167 0.41 -1.10 10.65
C ASP A 167 0.87 0.05 11.57
N VAL A 168 2.09 -0.08 12.13
CA VAL A 168 2.72 0.92 13.00
C VAL A 168 3.98 1.53 12.37
N HIS A 169 4.02 1.57 11.04
CA HIS A 169 5.15 2.13 10.31
C HIS A 169 5.10 3.66 10.28
N CYS A 170 6.26 4.31 10.20
CA CYS A 170 6.34 5.77 10.13
C CYS A 170 5.83 6.30 8.76
N GLN A 171 5.68 7.62 8.68
CA GLN A 171 5.41 8.29 7.40
C GLN A 171 6.64 8.27 6.51
N THR A 172 6.39 8.24 5.20
CA THR A 172 7.45 8.31 4.18
C THR A 172 7.07 9.27 3.07
N GLN A 173 8.05 9.64 2.24
CA GLN A 173 7.76 10.44 1.03
C GLN A 173 6.82 9.70 0.06
N LEU A 174 6.80 8.36 0.11
CA LEU A 174 5.95 7.51 -0.72
C LEU A 174 4.46 7.60 -0.32
N ASP A 175 4.15 8.19 0.84
CA ASP A 175 2.77 8.47 1.28
C ASP A 175 2.07 9.50 0.39
N GLU A 176 2.81 10.30 -0.38
CA GLU A 176 2.25 11.18 -1.42
C GLU A 176 1.45 10.36 -2.43
N THR A 177 2.03 9.29 -2.98
CA THR A 177 1.33 8.41 -3.93
C THR A 177 0.10 7.76 -3.33
N TRP A 178 0.15 7.36 -2.05
CA TRP A 178 -1.02 6.82 -1.36
C TRP A 178 -2.15 7.85 -1.28
N LYS A 179 -1.84 9.11 -0.95
CA LYS A 179 -2.84 10.20 -0.92
C LYS A 179 -3.42 10.52 -2.30
N GLU A 180 -2.62 10.36 -3.34
CA GLU A 180 -3.06 10.61 -4.71
C GLU A 180 -3.88 9.44 -5.29
N LEU A 181 -3.59 8.20 -4.90
CA LEU A 181 -4.34 7.01 -5.33
C LEU A 181 -5.68 6.84 -4.60
N PHE A 182 -5.80 7.26 -3.35
CA PHE A 182 -6.94 6.96 -2.49
C PHE A 182 -7.64 8.24 -2.01
N SER A 183 -8.93 8.18 -1.69
CA SER A 183 -9.71 9.38 -1.30
C SER A 183 -9.35 9.88 0.10
N SER A 184 -8.84 8.99 0.96
CA SER A 184 -8.20 9.38 2.20
C SER A 184 -7.12 8.38 2.59
N LEU A 185 -6.14 8.86 3.35
CA LEU A 185 -5.11 8.06 3.97
C LEU A 185 -5.13 8.28 5.49
N ARG A 186 -5.37 7.22 6.25
CA ARG A 186 -5.40 7.26 7.72
C ARG A 186 -4.63 6.09 8.31
N PHE A 187 -4.22 6.20 9.56
CA PHE A 187 -3.66 5.10 10.34
C PHE A 187 -4.75 4.56 11.27
N ALA A 188 -4.75 3.26 11.58
CA ALA A 188 -5.78 2.60 12.37
C ALA A 188 -5.97 3.18 13.77
N LYS A 189 -4.98 3.94 14.28
CA LYS A 189 -5.13 4.82 15.46
C LYS A 189 -6.18 5.92 15.29
N SER A 190 -6.73 6.09 14.10
CA SER A 190 -7.67 7.14 13.74
C SER A 190 -8.63 6.61 12.67
N PHE A 191 -9.44 5.60 13.00
CA PHE A 191 -10.48 5.18 12.06
C PHE A 191 -11.72 4.48 12.62
N THR A 192 -12.80 4.66 11.85
CA THR A 192 -14.03 3.87 11.79
C THR A 192 -14.46 3.76 10.32
N ALA A 193 -14.99 2.61 9.88
CA ALA A 193 -15.26 2.25 8.47
C ALA A 193 -16.74 1.88 8.22
N HIS A 194 -17.20 1.91 6.97
CA HIS A 194 -18.43 1.30 6.44
C HIS A 194 -18.21 0.88 4.99
N ASP A 195 -19.05 -0.05 4.55
CA ASP A 195 -19.27 -0.56 3.21
C ASP A 195 -18.29 -1.63 2.74
N LEU A 196 -18.76 -2.87 2.86
CA LEU A 196 -18.26 -3.98 2.07
C LEU A 196 -19.13 -4.19 0.85
N VAL A 197 -18.48 -4.34 -0.29
CA VAL A 197 -19.11 -4.91 -1.46
C VAL A 197 -19.39 -6.38 -1.18
N GLN A 198 -20.67 -6.73 -1.23
CA GLN A 198 -21.13 -8.10 -1.14
C GLN A 198 -20.88 -8.79 -2.48
N SER A 199 -20.37 -10.03 -2.44
CA SER A 199 -20.05 -10.83 -3.63
C SER A 199 -18.96 -10.19 -4.52
N PRO A 200 -17.69 -10.09 -4.04
CA PRO A 200 -16.59 -9.64 -4.87
C PRO A 200 -16.48 -10.51 -6.12
N ASP A 201 -16.21 -9.88 -7.26
CA ASP A 201 -16.03 -10.59 -8.51
C ASP A 201 -14.59 -11.10 -8.57
N ILE A 202 -14.37 -12.31 -8.06
CA ILE A 202 -13.06 -12.96 -8.01
C ILE A 202 -12.46 -13.25 -9.39
N HIS A 203 -13.25 -13.12 -10.46
CA HIS A 203 -12.79 -13.24 -11.83
C HIS A 203 -12.34 -11.90 -12.44
N LYS A 204 -12.61 -10.77 -11.78
CA LYS A 204 -11.98 -9.50 -12.16
C LYS A 204 -10.49 -9.58 -11.87
N THR A 205 -9.70 -9.06 -12.80
CA THR A 205 -8.27 -8.86 -12.65
C THR A 205 -7.96 -7.45 -13.10
N ALA A 206 -7.13 -6.71 -12.37
CA ALA A 206 -6.57 -5.47 -12.88
C ALA A 206 -5.37 -5.81 -13.77
N ARG A 207 -5.31 -5.26 -14.98
CA ARG A 207 -4.11 -5.42 -15.82
C ARG A 207 -2.99 -4.56 -15.26
N LEU A 208 -1.74 -5.00 -15.38
CA LEU A 208 -0.59 -4.17 -15.02
C LEU A 208 -0.57 -2.85 -15.80
N SER A 209 -1.06 -2.85 -17.03
CA SER A 209 -1.25 -1.63 -17.84
C SER A 209 -2.27 -0.67 -17.23
N GLU A 210 -3.39 -1.18 -16.69
CA GLU A 210 -4.41 -0.36 -16.01
C GLU A 210 -3.86 0.27 -14.73
N PHE A 211 -3.01 -0.44 -13.99
CA PHE A 211 -2.29 0.12 -12.85
C PHE A 211 -1.35 1.25 -13.29
N GLY A 212 -0.58 1.05 -14.37
CA GLY A 212 0.28 2.09 -14.93
C GLY A 212 -0.47 3.28 -15.51
N GLU A 213 -1.66 3.08 -16.07
CA GLU A 213 -2.59 4.15 -16.48
C GLU A 213 -3.11 4.92 -15.27
N MET A 214 -3.53 4.21 -14.22
CA MET A 214 -3.98 4.84 -12.99
C MET A 214 -2.89 5.76 -12.41
N ILE A 215 -1.67 5.25 -12.20
CA ILE A 215 -0.55 6.03 -11.67
C ILE A 215 -0.30 7.30 -12.50
N ARG A 216 -0.28 7.19 -13.83
CA ARG A 216 -0.12 8.36 -14.71
C ARG A 216 -1.27 9.35 -14.57
N SER A 217 -2.51 8.87 -14.60
CA SER A 217 -3.70 9.71 -14.49
C SER A 217 -3.77 10.46 -13.16
N THR A 218 -3.37 9.79 -12.08
CA THR A 218 -3.32 10.33 -10.72
C THR A 218 -2.39 11.53 -10.61
N PHE A 219 -1.30 11.57 -11.37
CA PHE A 219 -0.37 12.70 -11.41
C PHE A 219 -0.65 13.68 -12.56
N ASP A 220 -1.82 13.62 -13.18
CA ASP A 220 -2.21 14.39 -14.38
C ASP A 220 -1.22 14.23 -15.56
N LEU A 221 -0.60 13.05 -15.67
CA LEU A 221 0.31 12.73 -16.76
C LEU A 221 -0.46 12.12 -17.93
N GLN A 222 -0.13 12.57 -19.15
CA GLN A 222 -0.88 12.16 -20.33
C GLN A 222 -0.73 10.66 -20.62
N LEU A 223 -1.85 9.96 -20.77
CA LEU A 223 -1.91 8.52 -21.03
C LEU A 223 -1.56 8.16 -22.49
N ASN A 224 -1.99 9.03 -23.41
CA ASN A 224 -1.82 8.88 -24.85
C ASN A 224 -0.83 9.91 -25.36
N ARG A 225 0.47 9.59 -25.27
CA ARG A 225 1.36 9.92 -26.39
C ARG A 225 1.34 8.72 -27.33
N TYR A 226 0.34 8.65 -28.21
CA TYR A 226 0.73 8.34 -29.59
C TYR A 226 1.89 9.31 -29.85
N ARG A 227 3.05 8.81 -30.26
CA ARG A 227 4.14 9.67 -30.77
C ARG A 227 3.52 10.49 -31.91
N ALA A 228 2.88 11.59 -31.55
CA ALA A 228 2.05 12.37 -32.42
C ALA A 228 3.04 13.26 -33.15
N GLY A 229 3.70 12.68 -34.16
CA GLY A 229 4.28 13.39 -35.30
C GLY A 229 5.26 14.53 -35.04
N GLU A 230 5.60 14.88 -33.82
CA GLU A 230 6.72 15.73 -33.49
C GLU A 230 7.89 14.77 -33.26
N GLU A 231 8.71 14.65 -34.30
CA GLU A 231 10.11 14.27 -34.17
C GLU A 231 10.70 15.16 -33.06
N ALA A 232 10.62 14.72 -31.81
CA ALA A 232 11.43 15.29 -30.76
C ALA A 232 12.87 15.07 -31.24
N SER A 233 13.52 16.15 -31.69
CA SER A 233 14.86 16.11 -32.27
C SER A 233 15.94 15.69 -31.26
N GLY A 234 15.53 15.22 -30.07
CA GLY A 234 16.40 14.66 -29.08
C GLY A 234 15.78 13.55 -28.23
N HIS A 235 16.68 12.71 -27.71
CA HIS A 235 16.39 11.60 -26.82
C HIS A 235 16.65 11.99 -25.37
N ASN A 236 15.69 11.73 -24.49
CA ASN A 236 15.91 11.84 -23.05
C ASN A 236 16.52 10.54 -22.54
N VAL A 237 17.69 10.62 -21.92
CA VAL A 237 18.32 9.51 -21.20
C VAL A 237 18.18 9.80 -19.71
N LEU A 238 17.44 8.98 -18.99
CA LEU A 238 17.33 9.07 -17.55
C LEU A 238 18.39 8.18 -16.92
N PHE A 239 19.33 8.78 -16.19
CA PHE A 239 20.34 8.06 -15.43
C PHE A 239 19.94 8.04 -13.96
N ILE A 240 19.46 6.90 -13.48
CA ILE A 240 18.97 6.73 -12.11
C ILE A 240 20.15 6.44 -11.21
N ARG A 241 20.44 7.40 -10.33
CA ARG A 241 21.50 7.27 -9.34
C ARG A 241 20.92 6.84 -8.02
N ARG A 242 21.59 5.90 -7.36
CA ARG A 242 21.15 5.40 -6.06
C ARG A 242 22.05 6.00 -5.02
N GLU A 243 21.50 6.95 -4.28
CA GLU A 243 22.17 7.38 -3.08
C GLU A 243 22.25 6.25 -2.07
N ASP A 244 23.32 6.29 -1.32
CA ASP A 244 23.52 5.57 -0.08
C ASP A 244 22.28 5.72 0.81
N TYR A 245 21.55 4.61 1.01
CA TYR A 245 20.38 4.57 1.89
C TYR A 245 20.40 3.36 2.83
N LEU A 246 19.80 3.53 4.02
CA LEU A 246 19.42 2.40 4.85
C LEU A 246 18.14 1.81 4.26
N ALA A 247 18.18 0.52 3.92
CA ALA A 247 17.03 -0.17 3.34
C ALA A 247 15.79 -0.13 4.24
N HIS A 248 15.99 0.07 5.55
CA HIS A 248 14.95 0.04 6.54
C HIS A 248 15.23 1.06 7.67
N PRO A 249 14.28 1.96 8.02
CA PRO A 249 14.46 3.01 9.04
C PRO A 249 14.96 2.55 10.41
N ARG A 250 14.59 1.33 10.78
CA ARG A 250 14.87 0.70 12.09
C ARG A 250 15.99 -0.33 12.07
N ARG A 251 16.70 -0.49 10.94
CA ARG A 251 17.93 -1.31 10.92
C ARG A 251 19.13 -0.47 11.31
N GLU A 252 19.86 -0.91 12.33
CA GLU A 252 21.28 -0.55 12.45
C GLU A 252 22.03 -1.19 11.29
N GLY A 253 22.79 -0.40 10.52
CA GLY A 253 23.50 -0.92 9.35
C GLY A 253 24.44 0.10 8.72
N THR A 254 25.41 -0.41 7.98
CA THR A 254 26.30 0.39 7.13
C THR A 254 25.62 0.61 5.80
N VAL A 255 25.69 1.83 5.28
CA VAL A 255 25.10 2.12 3.98
C VAL A 255 25.91 1.41 2.89
N GLU A 256 25.25 0.58 2.09
CA GLU A 256 25.92 -0.15 1.00
C GLU A 256 26.11 0.74 -0.22
N GLN A 257 27.33 1.25 -0.41
CA GLN A 257 27.76 1.86 -1.66
C GLN A 257 27.78 0.81 -2.77
N ARG A 258 26.86 0.91 -3.73
CA ARG A 258 26.85 -0.01 -4.89
C ARG A 258 27.84 0.39 -5.97
N LEU A 259 27.98 1.70 -6.21
CA LEU A 259 28.90 2.27 -7.18
C LEU A 259 29.54 3.51 -6.54
N SER A 260 30.86 3.45 -6.27
CA SER A 260 31.58 4.55 -5.64
C SER A 260 31.82 5.75 -6.56
N ASP A 261 31.61 5.58 -7.86
CA ASP A 261 31.96 6.49 -8.94
C ASP A 261 30.74 6.96 -9.77
N GLU A 262 29.51 6.82 -9.27
CA GLU A 262 28.29 7.23 -10.01
C GLU A 262 28.32 8.69 -10.48
N GLN A 263 28.94 9.58 -9.69
CA GLN A 263 29.10 10.98 -10.06
C GLN A 263 30.04 11.12 -11.28
N GLU A 264 31.16 10.41 -11.29
CA GLU A 264 32.12 10.43 -12.40
C GLU A 264 31.50 9.85 -13.69
N VAL A 265 30.73 8.77 -13.55
CA VAL A 265 29.97 8.19 -14.67
C VAL A 265 28.94 9.19 -15.21
N PHE A 266 28.18 9.84 -14.32
CA PHE A 266 27.21 10.86 -14.73
C PHE A 266 27.87 12.04 -15.44
N ASP A 267 28.97 12.56 -14.89
CA ASP A 267 29.71 13.70 -15.47
C ASP A 267 30.28 13.34 -16.85
N SER A 268 30.79 12.11 -17.00
CA SER A 268 31.27 11.58 -18.27
C SER A 268 30.15 11.46 -19.32
N LEU A 269 28.99 10.92 -18.92
CA LEU A 269 27.81 10.84 -19.79
C LEU A 269 27.27 12.22 -20.16
N SER A 270 27.29 13.17 -19.21
CA SER A 270 26.84 14.55 -19.43
C SER A 270 27.73 15.29 -20.43
N SER A 271 29.05 15.10 -20.30
CA SER A 271 30.04 15.61 -21.26
C SER A 271 29.85 14.98 -22.64
N TRP A 272 29.65 13.67 -22.72
CA TRP A 272 29.37 12.99 -23.99
C TRP A 272 28.08 13.50 -24.64
N ALA A 273 26.99 13.59 -23.88
CA ALA A 273 25.69 14.05 -24.37
C ALA A 273 25.74 15.49 -24.91
N SER A 274 26.50 16.37 -24.24
CA SER A 274 26.68 17.77 -24.64
C SER A 274 27.50 17.92 -25.93
N ASN A 275 28.41 16.96 -26.20
CA ASN A 275 29.27 16.96 -27.38
C ASN A 275 28.71 16.09 -28.52
N HIS A 276 27.58 15.43 -28.32
CA HIS A 276 27.00 14.53 -29.33
C HIS A 276 26.32 15.35 -30.44
N VAL A 277 26.75 15.13 -31.68
CA VAL A 277 26.37 15.94 -32.85
C VAL A 277 25.30 15.30 -33.74
N GLU A 278 25.10 13.99 -33.63
CA GLU A 278 24.17 13.26 -34.51
C GLU A 278 22.70 13.47 -34.10
N CYS A 279 22.44 13.52 -32.80
CA CYS A 279 21.12 13.81 -32.25
C CYS A 279 21.25 14.55 -30.92
N LYS A 280 20.22 15.32 -30.52
CA LYS A 280 20.22 15.96 -29.21
C LYS A 280 20.03 14.90 -28.13
N VAL A 281 20.95 14.75 -27.19
CA VAL A 281 20.76 13.88 -26.02
C VAL A 281 20.57 14.76 -24.80
N ASN A 282 19.44 14.58 -24.10
CA ASN A 282 19.16 15.23 -22.84
C ASN A 282 19.35 14.22 -21.71
N LEU A 283 20.46 14.35 -20.97
CA LEU A 283 20.75 13.50 -19.82
C LEU A 283 20.06 14.06 -18.57
N ILE A 284 19.19 13.26 -17.96
CA ILE A 284 18.45 13.61 -16.75
C ILE A 284 19.11 12.92 -15.55
N ASN A 285 19.45 13.69 -14.53
CA ASN A 285 19.98 13.17 -13.27
C ASN A 285 18.85 12.65 -12.38
N GLY A 286 18.62 11.33 -12.39
CA GLY A 286 17.54 10.66 -11.66
C GLY A 286 17.88 10.37 -10.20
N LEU A 287 18.03 11.42 -9.38
CA LEU A 287 18.18 11.29 -7.92
C LEU A 287 16.80 11.25 -7.26
N PHE A 288 16.10 10.11 -7.38
CA PHE A 288 14.69 10.00 -7.02
C PHE A 288 14.39 10.33 -5.56
N ALA A 289 15.30 10.05 -4.62
CA ALA A 289 15.13 10.39 -3.21
C ALA A 289 14.92 11.90 -2.95
N HIS A 290 15.30 12.75 -3.90
CA HIS A 290 15.18 14.22 -3.84
C HIS A 290 14.20 14.78 -4.87
N MET A 291 13.48 13.91 -5.59
CA MET A 291 12.49 14.31 -6.58
C MET A 291 11.08 14.06 -6.05
N PRO A 292 10.14 15.01 -6.18
CA PRO A 292 8.71 14.74 -5.94
C PRO A 292 8.22 13.57 -6.80
N MET A 293 7.26 12.77 -6.32
CA MET A 293 6.83 11.56 -7.02
C MET A 293 6.32 11.87 -8.44
N LYS A 294 5.56 12.96 -8.61
CA LYS A 294 5.10 13.43 -9.92
C LYS A 294 6.23 13.64 -10.92
N GLU A 295 7.37 14.15 -10.46
CA GLU A 295 8.55 14.38 -11.30
C GLU A 295 9.29 13.08 -11.62
N GLN A 296 9.37 12.14 -10.66
CA GLN A 296 9.92 10.81 -10.91
C GLN A 296 9.14 10.08 -12.01
N VAL A 297 7.80 10.03 -11.89
CA VAL A 297 6.94 9.37 -12.88
C VAL A 297 7.05 10.06 -14.24
N ARG A 298 7.09 11.40 -14.27
CA ARG A 298 7.30 12.16 -15.50
C ARG A 298 8.65 11.85 -16.15
N ALA A 299 9.73 11.82 -15.38
CA ALA A 299 11.07 11.52 -15.88
C ALA A 299 11.14 10.12 -16.50
N ILE A 300 10.53 9.13 -15.85
CA ILE A 300 10.40 7.76 -16.40
C ILE A 300 9.57 7.76 -17.68
N GLN A 301 8.44 8.47 -17.68
CA GLN A 301 7.53 8.53 -18.84
C GLN A 301 8.17 9.23 -20.06
N ASP A 302 8.95 10.28 -19.83
CA ASP A 302 9.59 11.06 -20.88
C ASP A 302 10.93 10.47 -21.34
N ALA A 303 11.47 9.48 -20.63
CA ALA A 303 12.72 8.82 -20.96
C ALA A 303 12.59 7.96 -22.23
N SER A 304 13.54 8.12 -23.15
CA SER A 304 13.74 7.20 -24.27
C SER A 304 14.57 5.98 -23.84
N VAL A 305 15.50 6.19 -22.91
CA VAL A 305 16.36 5.16 -22.30
C VAL A 305 16.44 5.45 -20.80
N ILE A 306 16.37 4.40 -19.99
CA ILE A 306 16.57 4.45 -18.55
C ILE A 306 17.79 3.57 -18.23
N ILE A 307 18.74 4.14 -17.50
CA ILE A 307 19.99 3.51 -17.06
C ILE A 307 19.99 3.49 -15.53
#